data_AF-A0A2E0HBA1-F1
#
_entry.id   AF-A0A2E0HBA1-F1
#
_cell.length_a   1.000
_cell.length_b   1.000
_cell.length_c   1.000
_cell.angle_alpha   90.00
_cell.angle_beta   90.00
_cell.angle_gamma   90.00
#
_symmetry.space_group_name_H-M   'P 1'
#
loop_
_entity.id
_entity.type
_entity.pdbx_description
1 polymer ?
#
loop_
_entity_poly.entity_id
_entity_poly.type
_entity_poly.pdbx_seq_one_letter_code
_entity_poly.pdbx_strand_id
1 'polypeptide(L)'
;MTKALPVLILGTTLLSNPCIAGSLNLNLPQPEAPIYQVAGRSTPPITLATGPTAAGRSGSNDGMFTKDNEQYQPHWLTGSKAHQYLGLGALALVALAAVSPKEEDSAHEYFAVSATALAAGAATTGFIYHWDDFHFEDGFTDPDNLHMMLGLLGTLAMVAAVSEAPEAGHAGPGILGGVAMGTAIKITW
;
A
#
# COMPACT_ATOMS: atom_id res chain seq x y z
N MET A 1 -27.40 38.06 -36.88
CA MET A 1 -26.54 37.43 -37.90
C MET A 1 -26.12 36.07 -37.37
N THR A 2 -26.87 35.04 -37.76
CA THR A 2 -26.74 33.65 -37.33
C THR A 2 -25.75 32.94 -38.24
N LYS A 3 -24.58 32.55 -37.72
CA LYS A 3 -23.68 31.60 -38.39
C LYS A 3 -24.02 30.20 -37.89
N ALA A 4 -24.62 29.41 -38.78
CA ALA A 4 -24.75 27.97 -38.60
C ALA A 4 -23.38 27.32 -38.77
N LEU A 5 -22.98 26.50 -37.81
CA LEU A 5 -21.82 25.60 -37.92
C LEU A 5 -22.30 24.22 -38.39
N PRO A 6 -21.52 23.51 -39.23
CA PRO A 6 -21.87 22.19 -39.69
C PRO A 6 -21.70 21.16 -38.56
N VAL A 7 -22.76 20.39 -38.34
CA VAL A 7 -22.75 19.15 -37.56
C VAL A 7 -21.90 18.13 -38.32
N LEU A 8 -20.67 17.91 -37.85
CA LEU A 8 -19.83 16.80 -38.30
C LEU A 8 -20.13 15.61 -37.39
N ILE A 9 -20.95 14.69 -37.88
CA ILE A 9 -21.15 13.36 -37.31
C ILE A 9 -19.87 12.58 -37.57
N LEU A 10 -18.95 12.57 -36.61
CA LEU A 10 -17.80 11.67 -36.63
C LEU A 10 -18.24 10.32 -36.06
N GLY A 11 -18.24 9.32 -36.92
CA GLY A 11 -18.67 7.97 -36.61
C GLY A 11 -17.87 7.36 -35.45
N THR A 12 -18.60 6.69 -34.59
CA THR A 12 -18.13 5.70 -33.62
C THR A 12 -17.33 4.60 -34.33
N THR A 13 -16.01 4.73 -34.37
CA THR A 13 -15.11 3.56 -34.48
C THR A 13 -14.92 2.98 -33.09
N LEU A 14 -15.73 1.95 -32.80
CA LEU A 14 -15.44 0.92 -31.81
C LEU A 14 -14.04 0.35 -32.11
N LEU A 15 -13.03 0.79 -31.38
CA LEU A 15 -11.79 0.02 -31.20
C LEU A 15 -11.97 -0.80 -29.93
N SER A 16 -12.59 -1.96 -30.13
CA SER A 16 -12.48 -3.10 -29.24
C SER A 16 -11.01 -3.50 -29.14
N ASN A 17 -10.32 -3.11 -28.07
CA ASN A 17 -9.10 -3.77 -27.64
C ASN A 17 -9.51 -5.07 -26.92
N PRO A 18 -9.26 -6.26 -27.47
CA PRO A 18 -9.30 -7.46 -26.66
C PRO A 18 -8.15 -7.37 -25.66
N CYS A 19 -8.48 -7.19 -24.39
CA CYS A 19 -7.62 -7.60 -23.29
C CYS A 19 -7.13 -9.02 -23.61
N ILE A 20 -5.86 -9.15 -23.96
CA ILE A 20 -5.19 -10.44 -24.01
C ILE A 20 -5.13 -10.91 -22.56
N ALA A 21 -6.12 -11.70 -22.17
CA ALA A 21 -6.09 -12.55 -20.99
C ALA A 21 -5.09 -13.68 -21.26
N GLY A 22 -3.81 -13.32 -21.29
CA GLY A 22 -2.73 -14.27 -21.13
C GLY A 22 -2.69 -14.64 -19.66
N SER A 23 -3.31 -15.77 -19.31
CA SER A 23 -3.09 -16.43 -18.03
C SER A 23 -1.61 -16.77 -17.91
N LEU A 24 -0.82 -15.87 -17.34
CA LEU A 24 0.49 -16.16 -16.78
C LEU A 24 0.28 -17.16 -15.64
N ASN A 25 0.39 -18.43 -16.00
CA ASN A 25 0.44 -19.54 -15.05
C ASN A 25 1.82 -19.49 -14.38
N LEU A 26 2.02 -18.51 -13.50
CA LEU A 26 3.16 -18.49 -12.57
C LEU A 26 2.90 -19.61 -11.57
N ASN A 27 3.49 -20.77 -11.83
CA ASN A 27 3.64 -21.83 -10.84
C ASN A 27 4.66 -21.38 -9.79
N LEU A 28 4.26 -20.41 -8.95
CA LEU A 28 5.02 -20.01 -7.78
C LEU A 28 4.93 -21.17 -6.78
N PRO A 29 6.08 -21.70 -6.30
CA PRO A 29 6.07 -22.70 -5.24
C PRO A 29 5.29 -22.11 -4.05
N GLN A 30 4.23 -22.81 -3.65
CA GLN A 30 3.48 -22.46 -2.44
C GLN A 30 4.48 -22.52 -1.27
N PRO A 31 4.75 -21.42 -0.57
CA PRO A 31 5.53 -21.50 0.65
C PRO A 31 4.71 -22.34 1.63
N GLU A 32 5.25 -23.48 2.03
CA GLU A 32 4.68 -24.28 3.11
C GLU A 32 4.51 -23.35 4.32
N ALA A 33 3.26 -23.15 4.75
CA ALA A 33 2.96 -22.29 5.87
C ALA A 33 3.71 -22.81 7.10
N PRO A 34 4.59 -22.03 7.73
CA PRO A 34 5.19 -22.45 8.99
C PRO A 34 4.07 -22.58 10.02
N ILE A 35 3.94 -23.77 10.60
CA ILE A 35 3.08 -24.02 11.75
C ILE A 35 3.58 -23.15 12.90
N TYR A 36 2.94 -22.00 13.11
CA TYR A 36 3.16 -21.18 14.29
C TYR A 36 2.58 -21.91 15.49
N GLN A 37 3.42 -22.66 16.17
CA GLN A 37 3.13 -23.13 17.52
C GLN A 37 3.12 -21.90 18.43
N VAL A 38 1.92 -21.51 18.88
CA VAL A 38 1.73 -20.43 19.86
C VAL A 38 2.41 -20.84 21.17
N ALA A 39 3.67 -20.44 21.34
CA ALA A 39 4.35 -20.54 22.61
C ALA A 39 3.71 -19.54 23.58
N GLY A 40 2.98 -20.07 24.56
CA GLY A 40 2.35 -19.29 25.62
C GLY A 40 3.35 -18.33 26.26
N ARG A 41 2.97 -17.05 26.29
CA ARG A 41 3.71 -15.95 26.91
C ARG A 41 3.68 -16.11 28.44
N SER A 42 4.54 -16.96 28.97
CA SER A 42 4.84 -16.99 30.40
C SER A 42 5.71 -15.77 30.72
N THR A 43 5.12 -14.74 31.32
CA THR A 43 5.86 -13.62 31.92
C THR A 43 6.78 -14.16 33.01
N PRO A 44 8.11 -13.92 32.97
CA PRO A 44 8.98 -14.32 34.06
C PRO A 44 8.71 -13.45 35.30
N PRO A 45 8.68 -14.03 36.51
CA PRO A 45 8.65 -13.23 37.73
C PRO A 45 9.97 -12.46 37.88
N ILE A 46 9.87 -11.16 38.18
CA ILE A 46 11.01 -10.34 38.58
C ILE A 46 11.44 -10.81 39.97
N THR A 47 12.47 -11.65 40.03
CA THR A 47 13.07 -12.10 41.29
C THR A 47 14.19 -11.14 41.69
N LEU A 48 13.98 -10.46 42.82
CA LEU A 48 14.92 -9.54 43.46
C LEU A 48 16.13 -10.30 44.02
N ALA A 49 17.34 -9.86 43.69
CA ALA A 49 18.59 -10.53 44.07
C ALA A 49 18.95 -10.28 45.55
N THR A 50 19.02 -11.35 46.34
CA THR A 50 19.73 -11.40 47.64
C THR A 50 20.97 -12.29 47.52
N GLY A 51 22.07 -11.82 48.10
CA GLY A 51 23.46 -12.26 47.91
C GLY A 51 23.86 -13.69 48.33
N PRO A 52 25.18 -13.97 48.39
CA PRO A 52 25.74 -15.22 47.89
C PRO A 52 26.04 -16.25 48.99
N THR A 53 25.89 -17.54 48.64
CA THR A 53 26.63 -18.64 49.27
C THR A 53 26.74 -19.83 48.31
N ALA A 54 27.84 -20.56 48.44
CA ALA A 54 28.49 -21.37 47.43
C ALA A 54 27.97 -22.82 47.27
N ALA A 55 28.47 -23.43 46.18
CA ALA A 55 28.90 -24.82 46.03
C ALA A 55 27.93 -25.84 45.40
N GLY A 56 28.36 -26.38 44.25
CA GLY A 56 28.37 -27.83 44.06
C GLY A 56 27.87 -28.38 42.73
N ARG A 57 28.82 -28.97 41.97
CA ARG A 57 28.69 -30.13 41.05
C ARG A 57 27.93 -29.93 39.73
N SER A 58 28.57 -30.08 38.56
CA SER A 58 29.23 -31.28 37.97
C SER A 58 28.30 -31.96 36.95
N GLY A 59 28.52 -31.66 35.68
CA GLY A 59 28.42 -32.59 34.56
C GLY A 59 27.01 -32.97 34.11
N SER A 60 26.55 -32.33 33.04
CA SER A 60 25.85 -33.00 31.95
C SER A 60 26.07 -32.15 30.69
N ASN A 61 26.62 -32.79 29.65
CA ASN A 61 26.78 -32.22 28.33
C ASN A 61 25.40 -32.08 27.69
N ASP A 62 24.62 -31.10 28.15
CA ASP A 62 23.45 -30.68 27.40
C ASP A 62 24.00 -29.93 26.19
N GLY A 63 23.89 -30.60 25.04
CA GLY A 63 24.16 -30.04 23.74
C GLY A 63 23.45 -28.70 23.65
N MET A 64 24.22 -27.65 23.91
CA MET A 64 23.85 -26.28 23.67
C MET A 64 23.58 -26.21 22.18
N PHE A 65 22.30 -26.30 21.80
CA PHE A 65 21.81 -25.61 20.63
C PHE A 65 22.23 -24.17 20.85
N THR A 66 23.41 -23.80 20.34
CA THR A 66 23.65 -22.45 19.93
C THR A 66 22.60 -22.24 18.86
N LYS A 67 21.44 -21.72 19.28
CA LYS A 67 20.50 -21.12 18.36
C LYS A 67 21.25 -19.89 17.91
N ASP A 68 22.01 -20.13 16.85
CA ASP A 68 22.83 -19.15 16.20
C ASP A 68 21.98 -17.90 16.07
N ASN A 69 22.54 -16.77 16.48
CA ASN A 69 21.96 -15.47 16.28
C ASN A 69 21.94 -15.22 14.77
N GLU A 70 21.09 -15.93 14.03
CA GLU A 70 20.60 -15.50 12.72
C GLU A 70 19.86 -14.20 13.02
N GLN A 71 20.64 -13.12 13.03
CA GLN A 71 20.14 -11.76 13.04
C GLN A 71 19.05 -11.72 11.98
N TYR A 72 17.81 -11.48 12.42
CA TYR A 72 16.70 -11.27 11.51
C TYR A 72 17.11 -10.20 10.50
N GLN A 73 17.41 -10.63 9.28
CA GLN A 73 17.70 -9.75 8.17
C GLN A 73 16.33 -9.43 7.56
N PRO A 74 15.76 -8.23 7.78
CA PRO A 74 14.52 -7.89 7.12
C PRO A 74 14.74 -7.98 5.61
N HIS A 75 13.92 -8.76 4.92
CA HIS A 75 13.95 -8.77 3.46
C HIS A 75 13.69 -7.34 2.97
N TRP A 76 14.52 -6.87 2.04
CA TRP A 76 14.43 -5.50 1.54
C TRP A 76 13.13 -5.23 0.76
N LEU A 77 12.42 -6.29 0.34
CA LEU A 77 11.11 -6.23 -0.30
C LEU A 77 10.14 -7.18 0.42
N THR A 78 9.37 -6.66 1.37
CA THR A 78 8.21 -7.33 1.96
C THR A 78 6.91 -6.71 1.44
N GLY A 79 5.77 -7.38 1.64
CA GLY A 79 4.46 -6.84 1.29
C GLY A 79 4.18 -5.45 1.87
N SER A 80 4.47 -5.25 3.16
CA SER A 80 4.32 -3.95 3.82
C SER A 80 5.27 -2.89 3.24
N LYS A 81 6.51 -3.26 2.85
CA LYS A 81 7.43 -2.33 2.18
C LYS A 81 6.96 -1.97 0.77
N ALA A 82 6.39 -2.93 0.03
CA ALA A 82 5.80 -2.65 -1.27
C ALA A 82 4.63 -1.65 -1.13
N HIS A 83 3.69 -1.89 -0.21
CA HIS A 83 2.61 -0.94 0.09
C HIS A 83 3.15 0.46 0.43
N GLN A 84 4.15 0.52 1.32
CA GLN A 84 4.80 1.76 1.74
C GLN A 84 5.41 2.54 0.56
N TYR A 85 6.19 1.89 -0.30
CA TYR A 85 6.85 2.54 -1.43
C TYR A 85 5.87 2.93 -2.54
N LEU A 86 4.85 2.11 -2.81
CA LEU A 86 3.82 2.43 -3.78
C LEU A 86 3.01 3.66 -3.33
N GLY A 87 2.63 3.74 -2.06
CA GLY A 87 1.89 4.88 -1.51
C GLY A 87 2.69 6.18 -1.55
N LEU A 88 3.95 6.16 -1.12
CA LEU A 88 4.83 7.33 -1.19
C LEU A 88 5.16 7.73 -2.62
N GLY A 89 5.41 6.76 -3.50
CA GLY A 89 5.64 6.99 -4.92
C GLY A 89 4.45 7.65 -5.58
N ALA A 90 3.23 7.19 -5.28
CA ALA A 90 2.00 7.81 -5.76
C ALA A 90 1.92 9.28 -5.34
N LEU A 91 2.12 9.58 -4.05
CA LEU A 91 2.04 10.95 -3.53
C LEU A 91 3.12 11.87 -4.14
N ALA A 92 4.33 11.36 -4.35
CA ALA A 92 5.40 12.09 -5.03
C ALA A 92 5.00 12.42 -6.49
N LEU A 93 4.41 11.47 -7.21
CA LEU A 93 3.93 11.70 -8.57
C LEU A 93 2.73 12.65 -8.62
N VAL A 94 1.83 12.62 -7.62
CA VAL A 94 0.76 13.64 -7.48
C VAL A 94 1.37 15.04 -7.36
N ALA A 95 2.39 15.21 -6.52
CA ALA A 95 3.06 16.49 -6.37
C ALA A 95 3.71 16.96 -7.69
N LEU A 96 4.35 16.04 -8.42
CA LEU A 96 4.93 16.32 -9.74
C LEU A 96 3.84 16.69 -10.77
N ALA A 97 2.72 15.96 -10.79
CA ALA A 97 1.59 16.28 -11.66
C ALA A 97 1.04 17.69 -11.37
N ALA A 98 0.92 18.07 -10.10
CA ALA A 98 0.39 19.37 -9.69
C ALA A 98 1.22 20.55 -10.23
N VAL A 99 2.55 20.43 -10.20
CA VAL A 99 3.48 21.47 -10.66
C VAL A 99 3.84 21.40 -12.14
N SER A 100 3.43 20.32 -12.83
CA SER A 100 3.74 20.14 -14.24
C SER A 100 2.88 21.01 -15.15
N PRO A 101 3.39 21.33 -16.36
CA PRO A 101 2.61 21.91 -17.45
C PRO A 101 1.38 21.04 -17.79
N LYS A 102 0.26 21.67 -18.13
CA LYS A 102 -1.08 21.05 -18.26
C LYS A 102 -1.58 21.01 -19.71
N GLU A 103 -0.66 20.84 -20.66
CA GLU A 103 -1.03 20.60 -22.06
C GLU A 103 -1.51 19.14 -22.25
N GLU A 104 -2.14 18.84 -23.38
CA GLU A 104 -2.41 17.45 -23.79
C GLU A 104 -1.10 16.69 -24.04
N ASP A 105 -1.05 15.39 -23.73
CA ASP A 105 0.16 14.54 -23.84
C ASP A 105 1.36 15.11 -23.04
N SER A 106 1.08 15.78 -21.92
CA SER A 106 2.09 16.46 -21.10
C SER A 106 2.58 15.65 -19.91
N ALA A 107 3.65 16.14 -19.26
CA ALA A 107 4.15 15.58 -18.02
C ALA A 107 3.07 15.49 -16.91
N HIS A 108 2.10 16.40 -16.89
CA HIS A 108 0.98 16.34 -15.95
C HIS A 108 0.19 15.04 -16.11
N GLU A 109 -0.16 14.68 -17.35
CA GLU A 109 -0.91 13.47 -17.66
C GLU A 109 -0.13 12.21 -17.28
N TYR A 110 1.13 12.10 -17.73
CA TYR A 110 1.97 10.94 -17.40
C TYR A 110 2.15 10.74 -15.90
N PHE A 111 2.37 11.83 -15.14
CA PHE A 111 2.48 11.75 -13.69
C PHE A 111 1.14 11.43 -13.03
N ALA A 112 0.02 11.99 -13.47
CA ALA A 112 -1.29 11.71 -12.91
C ALA A 112 -1.72 10.23 -13.13
N VAL A 113 -1.53 9.71 -14.34
CA VAL A 113 -1.84 8.31 -14.68
C VAL A 113 -0.93 7.36 -13.89
N SER A 114 0.37 7.64 -13.86
CA SER A 114 1.33 6.83 -13.11
C SER A 114 1.07 6.88 -11.60
N ALA A 115 0.74 8.06 -11.05
CA ALA A 115 0.38 8.21 -9.66
C ALA A 115 -0.87 7.39 -9.30
N THR A 116 -1.88 7.40 -10.18
CA THR A 116 -3.11 6.61 -10.02
C THR A 116 -2.83 5.12 -10.05
N ALA A 117 -1.96 4.65 -10.96
CA ALA A 117 -1.55 3.25 -11.01
C ALA A 117 -0.80 2.83 -9.74
N LEU A 118 0.11 3.66 -9.23
CA LEU A 118 0.80 3.41 -7.96
C LEU A 118 -0.15 3.42 -6.76
N ALA A 119 -1.11 4.35 -6.72
CA ALA A 119 -2.13 4.42 -5.67
C ALA A 119 -3.02 3.16 -5.66
N ALA A 120 -3.43 2.68 -6.84
CA ALA A 120 -4.16 1.42 -6.97
C ALA A 120 -3.32 0.22 -6.51
N GLY A 121 -2.03 0.18 -6.85
CA GLY A 121 -1.09 -0.82 -6.35
C GLY A 121 -0.91 -0.77 -4.84
N ALA A 122 -0.81 0.43 -4.26
CA ALA A 122 -0.72 0.65 -2.82
C ALA A 122 -2.00 0.17 -2.11
N ALA A 123 -3.17 0.50 -2.62
CA ALA A 123 -4.45 0.03 -2.07
C ALA A 123 -4.54 -1.50 -2.14
N THR A 124 -4.15 -2.11 -3.27
CA THR A 124 -4.17 -3.57 -3.44
C THR A 124 -3.22 -4.27 -2.47
N THR A 125 -1.98 -3.81 -2.38
CA THR A 125 -1.00 -4.39 -1.45
C THR A 125 -1.37 -4.12 0.01
N GLY A 126 -1.94 -2.96 0.33
CA GLY A 126 -2.47 -2.65 1.65
C GLY A 126 -3.58 -3.61 2.03
N PHE A 127 -4.54 -3.82 1.13
CA PHE A 127 -5.62 -4.80 1.35
C PHE A 127 -5.09 -6.22 1.56
N ILE A 128 -4.06 -6.65 0.83
CA ILE A 128 -3.52 -8.01 0.98
C ILE A 128 -2.75 -8.19 2.30
N TYR A 129 -1.96 -7.21 2.70
CA TYR A 129 -0.99 -7.36 3.79
C TYR A 129 -1.40 -6.73 5.12
N HIS A 130 -2.44 -5.88 5.11
CA HIS A 130 -2.93 -5.15 6.29
C HIS A 130 -4.44 -5.34 6.50
N TRP A 131 -5.05 -6.38 5.89
CA TRP A 131 -6.46 -6.69 6.11
C TRP A 131 -6.79 -6.92 7.58
N ASP A 132 -5.91 -7.66 8.27
CA ASP A 132 -6.11 -8.04 9.67
C ASP A 132 -5.90 -6.87 10.65
N ASP A 133 -5.41 -5.72 10.18
CA ASP A 133 -5.28 -4.50 11.02
C ASP A 133 -6.63 -3.76 11.11
N PHE A 134 -7.56 -4.02 10.18
CA PHE A 134 -8.84 -3.33 10.10
C PHE A 134 -9.91 -3.96 11.00
N HIS A 135 -10.37 -3.20 11.99
CA HIS A 135 -11.36 -3.64 12.97
C HIS A 135 -12.46 -2.59 13.15
N PHE A 136 -13.64 -2.84 12.56
CA PHE A 136 -14.78 -1.91 12.67
C PHE A 136 -15.18 -1.57 14.12
N GLU A 137 -14.92 -2.46 15.07
CA GLU A 137 -15.24 -2.28 16.49
C GLU A 137 -14.38 -1.22 17.19
N ASP A 138 -13.19 -0.91 16.64
CA ASP A 138 -12.29 0.13 17.15
C ASP A 138 -12.75 1.56 16.74
N GLY A 139 -13.72 1.64 15.82
CA GLY A 139 -14.42 2.87 15.46
C GLY A 139 -13.71 3.71 14.39
N PHE A 140 -14.38 4.80 13.97
CA PHE A 140 -13.93 5.67 12.87
C PHE A 140 -12.78 6.62 13.22
N THR A 141 -12.34 6.65 14.48
CA THR A 141 -11.20 7.48 14.91
C THR A 141 -9.93 6.65 15.08
N ASP A 142 -10.04 5.33 14.98
CA ASP A 142 -8.88 4.46 14.99
C ASP A 142 -7.96 4.77 13.79
N PRO A 143 -6.64 4.96 14.00
CA PRO A 143 -5.71 5.31 12.93
C PRO A 143 -5.67 4.30 11.78
N ASP A 144 -5.81 3.00 12.04
CA ASP A 144 -5.70 1.96 11.02
C ASP A 144 -6.98 1.92 10.17
N ASN A 145 -8.15 2.03 10.81
CA ASN A 145 -9.42 2.20 10.11
C ASN A 145 -9.44 3.46 9.24
N LEU A 146 -8.98 4.59 9.78
CA LEU A 146 -8.89 5.84 9.04
C LEU A 146 -7.89 5.75 7.88
N HIS A 147 -6.75 5.09 8.06
CA HIS A 147 -5.77 4.89 7.01
C HIS A 147 -6.37 4.12 5.84
N MET A 148 -7.07 3.01 6.11
CA MET A 148 -7.70 2.21 5.07
C MET A 148 -8.79 3.01 4.34
N MET A 149 -9.67 3.70 5.07
CA MET A 149 -10.76 4.49 4.48
C MET A 149 -10.26 5.66 3.65
N LEU A 150 -9.32 6.47 4.19
CA LEU A 150 -8.77 7.63 3.50
C LEU A 150 -7.85 7.22 2.34
N GLY A 151 -7.08 6.14 2.51
CA GLY A 151 -6.25 5.58 1.45
C GLY A 151 -7.10 5.09 0.28
N LEU A 152 -8.17 4.33 0.55
CA LEU A 152 -9.10 3.87 -0.48
C LEU A 152 -9.85 5.03 -1.15
N LEU A 153 -10.39 5.96 -0.36
CA LEU A 153 -11.04 7.18 -0.88
C LEU A 153 -10.08 7.97 -1.77
N GLY A 154 -8.84 8.13 -1.34
CA GLY A 154 -7.79 8.80 -2.08
C GLY A 154 -7.55 8.17 -3.44
N THR A 155 -7.36 6.84 -3.46
CA THR A 155 -7.20 6.07 -4.70
C THR A 155 -8.41 6.20 -5.63
N LEU A 156 -9.64 6.08 -5.10
CA LEU A 156 -10.86 6.21 -5.91
C LEU A 156 -11.01 7.61 -6.50
N ALA A 157 -10.69 8.66 -5.74
CA ALA A 157 -10.73 10.03 -6.21
C ALA A 157 -9.68 10.29 -7.31
N MET A 158 -8.50 9.68 -7.23
CA MET A 158 -7.50 9.75 -8.30
C MET A 158 -7.93 9.01 -9.56
N VAL A 159 -8.55 7.83 -9.43
CA VAL A 159 -9.15 7.12 -10.57
C VAL A 159 -10.23 7.98 -11.24
N ALA A 160 -11.11 8.60 -10.45
CA ALA A 160 -12.11 9.52 -10.95
C ALA A 160 -11.47 10.71 -11.69
N ALA A 161 -10.43 11.31 -11.11
CA ALA A 161 -9.68 12.40 -11.74
C ALA A 161 -9.14 12.02 -13.13
N VAL A 162 -8.45 10.88 -13.23
CA VAL A 162 -7.91 10.42 -14.52
C VAL A 162 -9.02 10.06 -15.51
N SER A 163 -10.15 9.54 -15.04
CA SER A 163 -11.28 9.18 -15.93
C SER A 163 -12.06 10.37 -16.49
N GLU A 164 -11.98 11.52 -15.83
CA GLU A 164 -12.64 12.78 -16.24
C GLU A 164 -11.66 13.76 -16.91
N ALA A 165 -10.43 13.33 -17.19
CA ALA A 165 -9.46 14.14 -17.91
C ALA A 165 -9.65 13.95 -19.44
N PRO A 166 -9.50 15.02 -20.26
CA PRO A 166 -9.00 16.35 -19.91
C PRO A 166 -10.07 17.38 -19.50
N GLU A 167 -11.33 16.98 -19.28
CA GLU A 167 -12.45 17.89 -18.99
C GLU A 167 -12.23 18.70 -17.69
N ALA A 168 -12.75 19.94 -17.63
CA ALA A 168 -12.45 20.90 -16.56
C ALA A 168 -12.76 20.46 -15.10
N GLY A 169 -13.41 19.31 -14.89
CA GLY A 169 -13.77 18.76 -13.58
C GLY A 169 -12.67 17.97 -12.86
N HIS A 170 -11.70 17.40 -13.58
CA HIS A 170 -10.78 16.40 -13.02
C HIS A 170 -9.88 16.90 -11.87
N ALA A 171 -9.61 18.20 -11.81
CA ALA A 171 -8.76 18.79 -10.77
C ALA A 171 -9.34 18.62 -9.36
N GLY A 172 -10.68 18.64 -9.22
CA GLY A 172 -11.35 18.49 -7.93
C GLY A 172 -11.07 17.12 -7.30
N PRO A 173 -11.44 16.01 -7.96
CA PRO A 173 -11.11 14.65 -7.51
C PRO A 173 -9.59 14.43 -7.36
N GLY A 174 -8.76 15.04 -8.23
CA GLY A 174 -7.30 14.91 -8.13
C GLY A 174 -6.73 15.53 -6.83
N ILE A 175 -7.19 16.73 -6.47
CA ILE A 175 -6.81 17.40 -5.22
C ILE A 175 -7.33 16.62 -4.01
N LEU A 176 -8.60 16.19 -4.05
CA LEU A 176 -9.20 15.38 -2.99
C LEU A 176 -8.40 14.08 -2.78
N GLY A 177 -8.05 13.40 -3.87
CA GLY A 177 -7.24 12.19 -3.86
C GLY A 177 -5.90 12.39 -3.20
N GLY A 178 -5.14 13.40 -3.64
CA GLY A 178 -3.85 13.74 -3.07
C GLY A 178 -3.90 14.10 -1.58
N VAL A 179 -4.89 14.91 -1.16
CA VAL A 179 -5.07 15.28 0.25
C VAL A 179 -5.43 14.08 1.10
N ALA A 180 -6.40 13.27 0.67
CA ALA A 180 -6.84 12.08 1.40
C ALA A 180 -5.70 11.08 1.60
N MET A 181 -4.92 10.79 0.55
CA MET A 181 -3.73 9.93 0.66
C MET A 181 -2.66 10.53 1.57
N GLY A 182 -2.38 11.82 1.45
CA GLY A 182 -1.42 12.51 2.31
C GLY A 182 -1.82 12.44 3.79
N THR A 183 -3.11 12.62 4.09
CA THR A 183 -3.65 12.45 5.44
C THR A 183 -3.55 11.00 5.92
N ALA A 184 -3.93 10.02 5.08
CA ALA A 184 -3.83 8.60 5.42
C ALA A 184 -2.40 8.20 5.82
N ILE A 185 -1.39 8.65 5.07
CA ILE A 185 0.01 8.39 5.41
C ILE A 185 0.39 9.06 6.73
N LYS A 186 -0.03 10.31 6.95
CA LYS A 186 0.39 11.10 8.12
C LYS A 186 -0.10 10.53 9.46
N ILE A 187 -1.23 9.82 9.48
CA ILE A 187 -1.82 9.30 10.72
C ILE A 187 -1.23 7.95 11.15
N THR A 188 -0.59 7.19 10.25
CA THR A 188 0.08 5.93 10.55
C THR A 188 1.62 6.04 10.57
N TRP A 189 2.16 7.25 10.37
CA TRP A 189 3.59 7.61 10.43
C TRP A 189 3.87 8.73 11.42
#